data_AF-A0A6B3F4Y7-F1
#
_entry.id   AF-A0A6B3F4Y7-F1
#
_cell.length_a   1.000
_cell.length_b   1.000
_cell.length_c   1.000
_cell.angle_alpha   90.00
_cell.angle_beta   90.00
_cell.angle_gamma   90.00
#
_symmetry.space_group_name_H-M   'P 1'
#
loop_
_entity.id
_entity.type
_entity.pdbx_description
1 polymer ?
#
loop_
_entity_poly.entity_id
_entity_poly.type
_entity_poly.pdbx_seq_one_letter_code
_entity_poly.pdbx_strand_id
1 'polypeptide(L)'
;FPQGTIFNERWIRLGAHCIIAEQVTLTAGMLPLGPGETLGPDPVLSLGNGVVLGRGSHVVADAPVTIGDEAFFGPYVYVTSTNHSYDDPHLPVGKQWP
;
A
#
# COMPACT_ATOMS: atom_id res chain seq x y z
N PHE A 1 -1.33 -19.57 -0.48
CA PHE A 1 -2.42 -19.33 -1.45
C PHE A 1 -2.58 -17.83 -1.64
N PRO A 2 -2.84 -17.36 -2.87
CA PRO A 2 -2.00 -16.38 -3.55
C PRO A 2 -2.03 -15.00 -2.90
N GLN A 3 -0.91 -14.30 -2.93
CA GLN A 3 -0.91 -12.85 -2.66
C GLN A 3 -1.67 -12.12 -3.78
N GLY A 4 -2.18 -10.94 -3.43
CA GLY A 4 -2.64 -9.99 -4.42
C GLY A 4 -1.46 -9.37 -5.16
N THR A 5 -1.68 -8.18 -5.71
CA THR A 5 -0.62 -7.45 -6.40
C THR A 5 0.44 -6.99 -5.40
N ILE A 6 1.71 -7.16 -5.77
CA ILE A 6 2.83 -6.57 -5.04
C ILE A 6 3.64 -5.74 -6.03
N PHE A 7 3.84 -4.46 -5.73
CA PHE A 7 4.67 -3.56 -6.53
C PHE A 7 5.79 -2.97 -5.69
N ASN A 8 6.97 -2.89 -6.30
CA ASN A 8 8.11 -2.17 -5.78
C ASN A 8 8.51 -2.69 -4.37
N GLU A 9 8.61 -4.01 -4.19
CA GLU A 9 8.80 -4.64 -2.87
C GLU A 9 10.04 -4.17 -2.11
N ARG A 10 11.05 -3.62 -2.79
CA ARG A 10 12.26 -3.06 -2.17
C ARG A 10 11.94 -1.96 -1.15
N TRP A 11 10.83 -1.25 -1.34
CA TRP A 11 10.36 -0.17 -0.48
C TRP A 11 9.26 -0.62 0.51
N ILE A 12 9.02 -1.92 0.63
CA ILE A 12 8.07 -2.52 1.57
C ILE A 12 8.85 -3.24 2.66
N ARG A 13 8.52 -2.95 3.93
CA ARG A 13 9.09 -3.62 5.09
C ARG A 13 8.00 -4.24 5.94
N LEU A 14 8.23 -5.49 6.33
CA LEU A 14 7.38 -6.23 7.24
C LEU A 14 8.16 -6.52 8.52
N GLY A 15 7.56 -6.23 9.67
CA GLY A 15 8.06 -6.66 10.97
C GLY A 15 7.97 -8.18 11.15
N ALA A 16 8.47 -8.65 12.29
CA ALA A 16 8.42 -10.06 12.63
C ALA A 16 6.97 -10.53 12.87
N HIS A 17 6.69 -11.79 12.59
CA HIS A 17 5.41 -12.44 12.92
C HIS A 17 4.15 -11.82 12.30
N CYS A 18 4.27 -11.06 11.21
CA CYS A 18 3.09 -10.58 10.47
C CYS A 18 2.31 -11.74 9.85
N ILE A 19 0.98 -11.63 9.86
CA ILE A 19 0.07 -12.56 9.19
C ILE A 19 -0.58 -11.83 8.01
N ILE A 20 -0.16 -12.20 6.81
CA ILE A 20 -0.68 -11.64 5.56
C ILE A 20 -1.58 -12.69 4.91
N ALA A 21 -2.90 -12.47 4.97
CA ALA A 21 -3.87 -13.40 4.42
C ALA A 21 -3.82 -13.45 2.88
N GLU A 22 -4.59 -14.37 2.29
CA GLU A 22 -4.66 -14.48 0.83
C GLU A 22 -5.23 -13.21 0.19
N GLN A 23 -4.79 -12.93 -1.03
CA GLN A 23 -5.25 -11.82 -1.86
C GLN A 23 -5.02 -10.43 -1.27
N VAL A 24 -4.14 -10.29 -0.26
CA VAL A 24 -3.69 -8.98 0.21
C VAL A 24 -2.80 -8.34 -0.85
N THR A 25 -3.07 -7.07 -1.16
CA THR A 25 -2.28 -6.24 -2.08
C THR A 25 -1.42 -5.27 -1.27
N LEU A 26 -0.11 -5.24 -1.54
CA LEU A 26 0.84 -4.32 -0.91
C LEU A 26 1.62 -3.60 -2.00
N THR A 27 1.45 -2.29 -2.14
CA THR A 27 2.18 -1.52 -3.16
C THR A 27 2.86 -0.31 -2.55
N ALA A 28 4.13 -0.11 -2.93
CA ALA A 28 4.78 1.18 -2.84
C ALA A 28 4.65 1.87 -4.20
N GLY A 29 3.87 2.94 -4.28
CA GLY A 29 3.43 3.57 -5.52
C GLY A 29 2.21 2.89 -6.17
N MET A 30 1.67 3.54 -7.20
CA MET A 30 0.50 3.10 -7.95
C MET A 30 0.81 2.17 -9.13
N LEU A 31 2.06 2.14 -9.60
CA LEU A 31 2.53 1.36 -10.74
C LEU A 31 3.91 0.76 -10.47
N PRO A 32 4.28 -0.34 -11.14
CA PRO A 32 5.66 -0.84 -11.11
C PRO A 32 6.63 0.22 -11.65
N LEU A 33 7.73 0.42 -10.94
CA LEU A 33 8.80 1.29 -11.40
C LEU A 33 9.56 0.68 -12.59
N GLY A 34 9.99 1.54 -13.50
CA GLY A 34 10.87 1.20 -14.60
C GLY A 34 12.33 0.95 -14.17
N PRO A 35 13.18 0.43 -15.08
CA PRO A 35 14.60 0.23 -14.80
C PRO A 35 15.31 1.54 -14.41
N GLY A 36 15.94 1.55 -13.23
CA GLY A 36 16.69 2.70 -12.73
C GLY A 36 15.86 3.77 -12.01
N GLU A 37 14.53 3.65 -12.01
CA GLU A 37 13.66 4.53 -11.23
C GLU A 37 13.71 4.15 -9.73
N THR A 38 13.42 5.13 -8.87
CA THR A 38 13.54 4.98 -7.41
C THR A 38 12.49 5.80 -6.67
N LEU A 39 11.97 5.25 -5.57
CA LEU A 39 11.14 5.99 -4.60
C LEU A 39 11.99 6.63 -3.48
N GLY A 40 13.32 6.63 -3.63
CA GLY A 40 14.26 7.09 -2.61
C GLY A 40 14.93 5.92 -1.86
N PRO A 41 15.73 6.21 -0.83
CA PRO A 41 16.47 5.19 -0.09
C PRO A 41 15.63 4.45 0.96
N ASP A 42 14.57 5.08 1.44
CA ASP A 42 13.80 4.63 2.62
C ASP A 42 12.55 3.85 2.24
N PRO A 43 12.08 2.91 3.07
CA PRO A 43 10.79 2.25 2.87
C PRO A 43 9.62 3.24 2.77
N VAL A 44 8.72 3.00 1.82
CA VAL A 44 7.48 3.76 1.65
C VAL A 44 6.32 3.08 2.39
N LEU A 45 6.35 1.74 2.51
CA LEU A 45 5.37 1.00 3.29
C LEU A 45 6.07 0.19 4.39
N SER A 46 5.72 0.45 5.65
CA SER A 46 6.24 -0.28 6.80
C SER A 46 5.12 -0.87 7.65
N LEU A 47 5.12 -2.19 7.84
CA LEU A 47 4.31 -2.87 8.84
C LEU A 47 5.17 -3.18 10.06
N GLY A 48 4.67 -2.86 11.24
CA GLY A 48 5.24 -3.26 12.53
C GLY A 48 5.20 -4.77 12.76
N ASN A 49 5.65 -5.20 13.93
CA ASN A 49 5.63 -6.61 14.33
C ASN A 49 4.20 -7.09 14.59
N GLY A 50 3.89 -8.33 14.22
CA GLY A 50 2.61 -8.96 14.54
C GLY A 50 1.39 -8.36 13.82
N VAL A 51 1.58 -7.53 12.79
CA VAL A 51 0.47 -6.97 12.01
C VAL A 51 -0.31 -8.08 11.29
N VAL A 52 -1.63 -8.00 11.36
CA VAL A 52 -2.54 -8.93 10.68
C VAL A 52 -3.33 -8.19 9.62
N LEU A 53 -3.17 -8.61 8.36
CA LEU A 53 -3.97 -8.14 7.24
C LEU A 53 -4.92 -9.24 6.79
N GLY A 54 -6.22 -9.01 6.99
CA GLY A 54 -7.28 -9.90 6.55
C GLY A 54 -7.37 -10.00 5.03
N ARG A 55 -7.97 -11.11 4.56
CA ARG A 55 -8.08 -11.47 3.14
C ARG A 55 -8.60 -10.31 2.29
N GLY A 56 -7.99 -10.12 1.12
CA GLY A 56 -8.45 -9.13 0.14
C GLY A 56 -8.25 -7.68 0.57
N SER A 57 -7.42 -7.41 1.59
CA SER A 57 -7.08 -6.05 2.00
C SER A 57 -6.07 -5.42 1.04
N HIS A 58 -6.09 -4.09 0.95
CA HIS A 58 -5.19 -3.31 0.10
C HIS A 58 -4.47 -2.28 0.95
N VAL A 59 -3.14 -2.24 0.86
CA VAL A 59 -2.32 -1.15 1.39
C VAL A 59 -1.52 -0.56 0.22
N VAL A 60 -1.92 0.64 -0.20
CA VAL A 60 -1.42 1.33 -1.39
C VAL A 60 -0.76 2.63 -0.96
N ALA A 61 0.57 2.66 -0.99
CA ALA A 61 1.35 3.76 -0.42
C ALA A 61 2.09 4.55 -1.51
N ASP A 62 1.50 5.66 -1.96
CA ASP A 62 2.16 6.65 -2.85
C ASP A 62 3.02 7.65 -2.05
N ALA A 63 2.75 7.78 -0.75
CA ALA A 63 3.53 8.51 0.24
C ALA A 63 3.75 7.58 1.46
N PRO A 64 4.70 7.89 2.37
CA PRO A 64 5.04 6.99 3.46
C PRO A 64 3.84 6.58 4.33
N VAL A 65 3.63 5.26 4.49
CA VAL A 65 2.62 4.64 5.35
C VAL A 65 3.30 3.74 6.37
N THR A 66 3.01 3.94 7.65
CA THR A 66 3.43 3.06 8.74
C THR A 66 2.21 2.51 9.47
N ILE A 67 2.12 1.19 9.56
CA ILE A 67 1.15 0.48 10.40
C ILE A 67 1.91 -0.01 11.64
N GLY A 68 1.46 0.40 12.82
CA GLY A 68 2.10 0.06 14.09
C GLY A 68 2.01 -1.44 14.44
N ASP A 69 2.80 -1.83 15.44
CA ASP A 69 2.83 -3.20 15.96
C ASP A 69 1.45 -3.69 16.39
N GLU A 70 1.19 -4.99 16.19
CA GLU A 70 -0.01 -5.72 16.63
C GLU A 70 -1.33 -5.12 16.15
N ALA A 71 -1.33 -4.40 15.04
CA ALA A 71 -2.55 -3.89 14.44
C ALA A 71 -3.29 -4.99 13.64
N PHE A 72 -4.61 -5.07 13.82
CA PHE A 72 -5.46 -6.07 13.19
C PHE A 72 -6.45 -5.42 12.23
N PHE A 73 -6.35 -5.81 10.97
CA PHE A 73 -7.21 -5.36 9.89
C PHE A 73 -8.10 -6.53 9.49
N GLY A 74 -9.41 -6.32 9.55
CA GLY A 74 -10.38 -7.30 9.05
C GLY A 74 -10.21 -7.55 7.54
N PRO A 75 -10.98 -8.50 6.97
CA PRO A 75 -11.01 -8.69 5.52
C PRO A 75 -11.45 -7.43 4.79
N TYR A 76 -10.90 -7.21 3.59
CA TYR A 76 -11.27 -6.14 2.66
C TYR A 76 -11.09 -4.70 3.19
N VAL A 77 -10.10 -4.46 4.05
CA VAL A 77 -9.75 -3.09 4.45
C VAL A 77 -8.91 -2.44 3.35
N TYR A 78 -9.22 -1.18 3.02
CA TYR A 78 -8.48 -0.38 2.05
C TYR A 78 -7.76 0.77 2.76
N VAL A 79 -6.44 0.75 2.73
CA VAL A 79 -5.55 1.80 3.24
C VAL A 79 -4.84 2.42 2.06
N THR A 80 -4.94 3.74 1.90
CA THR A 80 -4.22 4.46 0.86
C THR A 80 -3.67 5.78 1.37
N SER A 81 -2.51 6.17 0.88
CA SER A 81 -2.00 7.54 1.01
C SER A 81 -2.26 8.38 -0.23
N THR A 82 -2.80 7.79 -1.29
CA THR A 82 -3.11 8.48 -2.54
C THR A 82 -4.35 9.34 -2.33
N ASN A 83 -4.21 10.64 -2.56
CA ASN A 83 -5.33 11.57 -2.52
C ASN A 83 -5.89 11.80 -3.93
N HIS A 84 -7.18 12.14 -4.00
CA HIS A 84 -7.82 12.65 -5.20
C HIS A 84 -8.20 14.11 -4.99
N SER A 85 -7.89 14.98 -5.96
CA SER A 85 -8.59 16.26 -6.04
C SER A 85 -10.04 16.03 -6.49
N TYR A 86 -10.95 16.82 -5.94
CA TYR A 86 -12.37 16.88 -6.29
C TYR A 86 -12.79 18.31 -6.65
N ASP A 87 -11.85 19.12 -7.14
CA ASP A 87 -12.04 20.56 -7.35
C ASP A 87 -13.08 20.88 -8.44
N ASP A 88 -13.24 20.01 -9.45
CA ASP A 88 -14.26 20.15 -10.50
C ASP A 88 -15.15 18.89 -10.61
N PRO A 89 -16.43 18.95 -10.20
CA PRO A 89 -17.34 17.80 -10.28
C PRO A 89 -17.74 17.42 -11.71
N HIS A 90 -17.40 18.24 -12.71
CA HIS A 90 -17.65 17.96 -14.13
C HIS A 90 -16.46 17.30 -14.84
N LEU A 91 -15.30 17.18 -14.18
CA LEU A 91 -14.14 16.48 -14.72
C LEU A 91 -13.98 15.09 -14.08
N PRO A 92 -13.59 14.04 -14.85
CA PRO A 92 -13.26 12.75 -14.27
C PRO A 92 -12.13 12.88 -13.23
N VAL A 93 -12.26 12.21 -12.08
CA VAL A 93 -11.28 12.27 -10.98
C VAL A 93 -9.85 11.93 -11.44
N GLY A 94 -9.69 10.98 -12.37
CA GLY A 94 -8.39 10.61 -12.94
C GLY A 94 -7.76 11.65 -13.88
N LYS A 95 -8.45 12.76 -14.15
CA LYS A 95 -7.94 13.92 -14.90
C LYS A 95 -7.73 15.15 -14.01
N GLN A 96 -8.05 15.04 -12.71
CA GLN A 96 -7.84 16.09 -11.73
C GLN A 96 -6.55 15.77 -10.98
N TRP A 97 -5.55 16.63 -11.11
CA TRP A 97 -4.26 16.48 -10.41
C TRP A 97 -4.42 16.98 -8.96
N PRO A 98 -3.88 16.28 -7.95
CA PRO A 98 -3.85 16.75 -6.57
C PRO A 98 -3.04 18.03 -6.38
#